data_AF-A0A956K2Q0-F1
#
_entry.id   AF-A0A956K2Q0-F1
#
_cell.length_a   1.000
_cell.length_b   1.000
_cell.length_c   1.000
_cell.angle_alpha   90.00
_cell.angle_beta   90.00
_cell.angle_gamma   90.00
#
_symmetry.space_group_name_H-M   'P 1'
#
loop_
_entity.id
_entity.type
_entity.pdbx_description
1 polymer ?
#
loop_
_entity_poly.entity_id
_entity_poly.type
_entity_poly.pdbx_seq_one_letter_code
_entity_poly.pdbx_strand_id
1 'polypeptide(L)'
;MLRHHLTVITRDNRLKREVQRVTAATASTADFGPDLALLAGDRKPDLVIVDARTEAPPAGLKQKLPDGAQVVYVLDEERLLDGLTYFDDARVTSIMGHGARFDDDEFIASATKALRGNVFGLNKYFPWGVTTYSVVVKNYEQKNKAIDVILRYANLAGVRGPVRDRIQTVADELMMNGLYHAPVDKDGKELYRDRTIKDLAQLDEVSPIEVQYGSSGRYFGISVRDGGGSLTRQRAMQYLSKARAGTADVEKKVGGAGLGLVSVLRSVSKLIINLDPGSSTEVIGLFDMELFAKGKVGARSVHLFTSRGLPEPEVEDEPAPEAPPPVEAPPPAKAASRAGVWILAAILLSVVTAMATAVVIKKTSKAKAPAELKCPPPSTTPAPGPSTGVTPGPGASR
;
A
#
# COMPACT_ATOMS: atom_id res chain seq x y z
N MET A 1 7.71 26.75 9.96
CA MET A 1 6.84 25.72 10.57
C MET A 1 5.50 25.74 9.84
N LEU A 2 5.10 24.62 9.23
CA LEU A 2 4.25 24.58 8.03
C LEU A 2 2.89 25.28 8.20
N ARG A 3 2.61 26.26 7.33
CA ARG A 3 1.45 27.16 7.33
C ARG A 3 0.42 26.81 6.25
N HIS A 4 0.34 25.55 5.84
CA HIS A 4 -0.56 25.19 4.74
C HIS A 4 -2.02 25.39 5.14
N HIS A 5 -2.80 25.90 4.21
CA HIS A 5 -4.23 26.10 4.35
C HIS A 5 -4.99 25.10 3.48
N LEU A 6 -5.86 24.34 4.12
CA LEU A 6 -6.71 23.35 3.48
C LEU A 6 -8.14 23.90 3.40
N THR A 7 -8.84 23.58 2.33
CA THR A 7 -10.30 23.77 2.26
C THR A 7 -10.95 22.43 2.01
N VAL A 8 -11.91 22.05 2.87
CA VAL A 8 -12.64 20.79 2.78
C VAL A 8 -14.08 21.07 2.42
N ILE A 9 -14.44 20.76 1.18
CA ILE A 9 -15.80 20.85 0.67
C ILE A 9 -16.50 19.53 0.97
N THR A 10 -17.26 19.50 2.06
CA THR A 10 -18.00 18.32 2.53
C THR A 10 -19.22 18.69 3.37
N ARG A 11 -20.28 17.89 3.23
CA ARG A 11 -21.46 17.90 4.11
C ARG A 11 -21.36 16.87 5.24
N ASP A 12 -20.40 15.94 5.15
CA ASP A 12 -20.26 14.86 6.12
C ASP A 12 -19.41 15.28 7.33
N ASN A 13 -20.07 15.32 8.49
CA ASN A 13 -19.43 15.64 9.76
C ASN A 13 -18.42 14.59 10.23
N ARG A 14 -18.46 13.36 9.70
CA ARG A 14 -17.45 12.34 10.00
C ARG A 14 -16.15 12.64 9.28
N LEU A 15 -16.18 12.86 7.97
CA LEU A 15 -15.01 13.26 7.19
C LEU A 15 -14.39 14.56 7.74
N LYS A 16 -15.22 15.55 8.13
CA LYS A 16 -14.74 16.77 8.81
C LYS A 16 -13.87 16.43 10.03
N ARG A 17 -14.35 15.55 10.92
CA ARG A 17 -13.63 15.13 12.13
C ARG A 17 -12.37 14.33 11.83
N GLU A 18 -12.38 13.50 10.80
CA GLU A 18 -11.21 12.74 10.35
C GLU A 18 -10.13 13.70 9.80
N VAL A 19 -10.47 14.58 8.87
CA VAL A 19 -9.53 15.57 8.31
C VAL A 19 -9.06 16.59 9.35
N GLN A 20 -9.93 17.04 10.26
CA GLN A 20 -9.54 17.99 11.31
C GLN A 20 -8.48 17.39 12.26
N ARG A 21 -8.59 16.10 12.60
CA ARG A 21 -7.57 15.40 13.41
C ARG A 21 -6.22 15.37 12.70
N VAL A 22 -6.23 15.05 11.41
CA VAL A 22 -5.00 15.03 10.60
C VAL A 22 -4.40 16.42 10.44
N THR A 23 -5.24 17.43 10.23
CA THR A 23 -4.81 18.83 10.07
C THR A 23 -4.11 19.33 11.34
N ALA A 24 -4.66 19.00 12.51
CA ALA A 24 -4.04 19.33 13.80
C ALA A 24 -2.66 18.65 13.97
N ALA A 25 -2.54 17.38 13.57
CA ALA A 25 -1.28 16.63 13.66
C ALA A 25 -0.17 17.17 12.74
N THR A 26 -0.54 17.87 11.66
CA THR A 26 0.39 18.41 10.66
C THR A 26 0.67 19.91 10.82
N ALA A 27 0.19 20.53 11.90
CA ALA A 27 0.25 21.98 12.15
C ALA A 27 -0.38 22.84 11.03
N SER A 28 -1.28 22.26 10.23
CA SER A 28 -1.97 22.95 9.16
C SER A 28 -3.26 23.61 9.66
N THR A 29 -3.93 24.40 8.82
CA THR A 29 -5.27 24.95 9.11
C THR A 29 -6.26 24.48 8.07
N ALA A 30 -7.53 24.29 8.42
CA ALA A 30 -8.55 23.86 7.48
C ALA A 30 -9.88 24.59 7.69
N ASP A 31 -10.46 25.05 6.59
CA ASP A 31 -11.84 25.54 6.54
C ASP A 31 -12.76 24.44 6.02
N PHE A 32 -13.97 24.36 6.59
CA PHE A 32 -14.93 23.31 6.29
C PHE A 32 -16.29 23.90 5.91
N GLY A 33 -16.90 23.37 4.86
CA GLY A 33 -18.22 23.81 4.43
C GLY A 33 -18.73 23.01 3.23
N PRO A 34 -19.97 23.26 2.80
CA PRO A 34 -20.63 22.41 1.81
C PRO A 34 -20.39 22.83 0.36
N ASP A 35 -19.82 24.00 0.09
CA ASP A 35 -19.79 24.59 -1.24
C ASP A 35 -18.53 25.44 -1.53
N LEU A 36 -18.47 26.00 -2.74
CA LEU A 36 -17.33 26.78 -3.24
C LEU A 36 -17.19 28.18 -2.62
N ALA A 37 -18.13 28.64 -1.78
CA ALA A 37 -18.00 29.94 -1.11
C ALA A 37 -16.78 29.98 -0.19
N LEU A 38 -16.34 28.82 0.33
CA LEU A 38 -15.10 28.69 1.11
C LEU A 38 -13.85 29.16 0.35
N LEU A 39 -13.84 29.03 -0.98
CA LEU A 39 -12.69 29.42 -1.80
C LEU A 39 -12.59 30.94 -1.99
N ALA A 40 -13.63 31.70 -1.60
CA ALA A 40 -13.66 33.15 -1.71
C ALA A 40 -13.14 33.87 -0.45
N GLY A 41 -12.71 33.14 0.57
CA GLY A 41 -12.16 33.73 1.79
C GLY A 41 -10.82 34.44 1.57
N ASP A 42 -10.41 35.26 2.54
CA ASP A 42 -9.16 36.03 2.49
C ASP A 42 -7.91 35.15 2.37
N ARG A 43 -7.99 33.91 2.88
CA ARG A 43 -6.88 32.95 2.84
C ARG A 43 -7.10 31.93 1.72
N LYS A 44 -6.21 31.97 0.72
CA LYS A 44 -6.23 31.01 -0.39
C LYS A 44 -5.75 29.63 0.07
N PRO A 45 -6.46 28.54 -0.25
CA PRO A 45 -6.00 27.19 0.07
C PRO A 45 -4.84 26.72 -0.80
N ASP A 46 -3.92 26.00 -0.19
CA ASP A 46 -2.86 25.23 -0.86
C ASP A 46 -3.36 23.85 -1.31
N LEU A 47 -4.35 23.30 -0.59
CA LEU A 47 -4.95 22.00 -0.87
C LEU A 47 -6.47 22.04 -0.66
N VAL A 48 -7.21 21.62 -1.68
CA VAL A 48 -8.67 21.52 -1.66
C VAL A 48 -9.08 20.05 -1.66
N ILE A 49 -9.90 19.68 -0.69
CA ILE A 49 -10.43 18.32 -0.54
C ILE A 49 -11.91 18.38 -0.90
N VAL A 50 -12.31 17.58 -1.88
CA VAL A 50 -13.68 17.54 -2.38
C VAL A 50 -14.29 16.19 -2.05
N ASP A 51 -15.29 16.21 -1.18
CA ASP A 51 -16.11 15.05 -0.89
C ASP A 51 -17.16 14.87 -1.98
N ALA A 52 -16.93 13.87 -2.83
CA ALA A 52 -17.82 13.49 -3.93
C ALA A 52 -18.30 12.04 -3.79
N ARG A 53 -18.43 11.56 -2.54
CA ARG A 53 -19.00 10.23 -2.23
C ARG A 53 -20.47 10.15 -2.64
N THR A 54 -21.28 11.09 -2.16
CA THR A 54 -22.73 11.09 -2.32
C THR A 54 -23.24 12.05 -3.38
N GLU A 55 -22.54 13.16 -3.61
CA GLU A 55 -22.92 14.22 -4.54
C GLU A 55 -21.82 14.43 -5.58
N ALA A 56 -22.18 14.95 -6.76
CA ALA A 56 -21.19 15.33 -7.75
C ALA A 56 -20.37 16.54 -7.24
N PRO A 57 -19.09 16.68 -7.66
CA PRO A 57 -18.31 17.87 -7.35
C PRO A 57 -19.04 19.15 -7.75
N PRO A 58 -18.94 20.24 -6.95
CA PRO A 58 -19.61 21.49 -7.28
C PRO A 58 -19.22 22.02 -8.66
N ALA A 59 -20.21 22.42 -9.45
CA ALA A 59 -19.98 23.04 -10.74
C ALA A 59 -19.15 24.33 -10.58
N GLY A 60 -18.23 24.58 -11.52
CA GLY A 60 -17.37 25.77 -11.46
C GLY A 60 -16.12 25.62 -10.58
N LEU A 61 -15.88 24.44 -9.95
CA LEU A 61 -14.72 24.22 -9.09
C LEU A 61 -13.40 24.56 -9.81
N LYS A 62 -13.21 24.09 -11.05
CA LYS A 62 -11.97 24.32 -11.80
C LYS A 62 -11.65 25.80 -11.98
N GLN A 63 -12.68 26.63 -12.16
CA GLN A 63 -12.58 28.08 -12.38
C GLN A 63 -12.32 28.85 -11.09
N LYS A 64 -12.77 28.34 -9.94
CA LYS A 64 -12.62 28.99 -8.63
C LYS A 64 -11.39 28.53 -7.84
N LEU A 65 -10.75 27.45 -8.25
CA LEU A 65 -9.52 26.96 -7.62
C LEU A 65 -8.39 28.00 -7.76
N PRO A 66 -7.73 28.38 -6.66
CA PRO A 66 -6.56 29.26 -6.71
C PRO A 66 -5.42 28.67 -7.55
N ASP A 67 -4.57 29.54 -8.09
CA ASP A 67 -3.33 29.12 -8.73
C ASP A 67 -2.42 28.38 -7.74
N GLY A 68 -1.83 27.27 -8.18
CA GLY A 68 -0.97 26.42 -7.35
C GLY A 68 -1.70 25.49 -6.39
N ALA A 69 -3.00 25.68 -6.14
CA ALA A 69 -3.78 24.82 -5.26
C ALA A 69 -3.83 23.38 -5.80
N GLN A 70 -3.65 22.41 -4.91
CA GLN A 70 -3.79 20.99 -5.19
C GLN A 70 -5.19 20.50 -4.87
N VAL A 71 -5.60 19.41 -5.49
CA VAL A 71 -6.95 18.85 -5.31
C VAL A 71 -6.88 17.36 -4.99
N VAL A 72 -7.63 16.98 -3.95
CA VAL A 72 -7.87 15.59 -3.59
C VAL A 72 -9.38 15.34 -3.65
N TYR A 73 -9.78 14.33 -4.40
CA TYR A 73 -11.17 13.85 -4.40
C TYR A 73 -11.32 12.68 -3.44
N VAL A 74 -12.34 12.74 -2.60
CA VAL A 74 -12.79 11.61 -1.79
C VAL A 74 -14.07 11.06 -2.42
N LEU A 75 -14.04 9.81 -2.83
CA LEU A 75 -15.15 9.13 -3.52
C LEU A 75 -15.62 7.91 -2.74
N ASP A 76 -16.80 7.43 -3.09
CA ASP A 76 -17.18 6.08 -2.69
C ASP A 76 -16.19 5.09 -3.31
N GLU A 77 -15.74 4.10 -2.55
CA GLU A 77 -14.71 3.17 -2.98
C GLU A 77 -15.12 2.35 -4.22
N GLU A 78 -16.42 2.14 -4.43
CA GLU A 78 -16.98 1.45 -5.59
C GLU A 78 -16.95 2.32 -6.86
N ARG A 79 -16.84 3.65 -6.70
CA ARG A 79 -16.85 4.64 -7.79
C ARG A 79 -15.46 5.15 -8.16
N LEU A 80 -14.40 4.54 -7.63
CA LEU A 80 -13.01 4.98 -7.86
C LEU A 80 -12.66 5.07 -9.36
N LEU A 81 -13.06 4.05 -10.14
CA LEU A 81 -12.73 4.00 -11.57
C LEU A 81 -13.40 5.13 -12.36
N ASP A 82 -14.62 5.53 -12.00
CA ASP A 82 -15.30 6.69 -12.60
C ASP A 82 -14.60 8.00 -12.25
N GLY A 83 -14.08 8.06 -11.02
CA GLY A 83 -13.30 9.17 -10.54
C GLY A 83 -12.05 9.49 -11.36
N LEU A 84 -11.45 8.51 -12.05
CA LEU A 84 -10.19 8.70 -12.78
C LEU A 84 -10.21 9.88 -13.77
N THR A 85 -11.38 10.25 -14.27
CA THR A 85 -11.59 11.43 -15.13
C THR A 85 -11.26 12.76 -14.46
N TYR A 86 -11.29 12.84 -13.12
CA TYR A 86 -10.93 14.06 -12.40
C TYR A 86 -9.45 14.45 -12.60
N PHE A 87 -8.58 13.49 -12.88
CA PHE A 87 -7.17 13.76 -13.16
C PHE A 87 -6.92 14.51 -14.48
N ASP A 88 -7.95 14.69 -15.33
CA ASP A 88 -7.90 15.60 -16.49
C ASP A 88 -7.59 17.05 -16.05
N ASP A 89 -7.87 17.40 -14.80
CA ASP A 89 -7.30 18.60 -14.17
C ASP A 89 -5.92 18.28 -13.58
N ALA A 90 -4.90 19.00 -14.05
CA ALA A 90 -3.51 18.81 -13.63
C ALA A 90 -3.28 19.08 -12.12
N ARG A 91 -4.17 19.86 -11.48
CA ARG A 91 -4.11 20.15 -10.04
C ARG A 91 -4.56 18.97 -9.18
N VAL A 92 -5.25 17.99 -9.75
CA VAL A 92 -5.73 16.81 -9.01
C VAL A 92 -4.58 15.85 -8.79
N THR A 93 -4.19 15.67 -7.53
CA THR A 93 -3.06 14.79 -7.17
C THR A 93 -3.53 13.44 -6.67
N SER A 94 -4.76 13.32 -6.17
CA SER A 94 -5.24 12.08 -5.59
C SER A 94 -6.74 11.91 -5.69
N ILE A 95 -7.13 10.65 -5.85
CA ILE A 95 -8.50 10.18 -5.76
C ILE A 95 -8.50 9.05 -4.73
N MET A 96 -9.17 9.28 -3.62
CA MET A 96 -9.19 8.38 -2.47
C MET A 96 -10.60 7.82 -2.31
N GLY A 97 -10.73 6.50 -2.38
CA GLY A 97 -11.94 5.80 -2.02
C GLY A 97 -12.10 5.76 -0.51
N HIS A 98 -13.32 6.03 -0.04
CA HIS A 98 -13.67 5.99 1.36
C HIS A 98 -14.74 4.92 1.56
N GLY A 99 -14.33 3.78 2.10
CA GLY A 99 -15.23 2.71 2.52
C GLY A 99 -15.70 2.88 3.98
N ALA A 100 -15.60 1.81 4.77
CA ALA A 100 -16.05 1.81 6.16
C ALA A 100 -15.21 2.72 7.09
N ARG A 101 -13.96 2.98 6.73
CA ARG A 101 -13.01 3.84 7.45
C ARG A 101 -12.21 4.66 6.46
N PHE A 102 -11.94 5.91 6.81
CA PHE A 102 -10.96 6.74 6.13
C PHE A 102 -9.55 6.32 6.53
N ASP A 103 -8.62 6.38 5.59
CA ASP A 103 -7.23 6.00 5.81
C ASP A 103 -6.38 7.23 6.12
N ASP A 104 -6.22 7.51 7.41
CA ASP A 104 -5.50 8.71 7.89
C ASP A 104 -4.03 8.72 7.43
N ASP A 105 -3.35 7.56 7.45
CA ASP A 105 -1.93 7.44 7.07
C ASP A 105 -1.72 7.76 5.59
N GLU A 106 -2.57 7.21 4.73
CA GLU A 106 -2.56 7.51 3.30
C GLU A 106 -2.86 8.99 3.02
N PHE A 107 -3.85 9.55 3.73
CA PHE A 107 -4.22 10.94 3.56
C PHE A 107 -3.09 11.88 3.99
N ILE A 108 -2.44 11.63 5.12
CA ILE A 108 -1.26 12.38 5.58
C ILE A 108 -0.14 12.31 4.54
N ALA A 109 0.19 11.10 4.06
CA ALA A 109 1.26 10.90 3.08
C ALA A 109 0.96 11.64 1.76
N SER A 110 -0.26 11.49 1.25
CA SER A 110 -0.69 12.10 -0.01
C SER A 110 -0.80 13.62 0.07
N ALA A 111 -1.39 14.17 1.14
CA ALA A 111 -1.46 15.62 1.37
C ALA A 111 -0.06 16.23 1.51
N THR A 112 0.83 15.58 2.28
CA THR A 112 2.22 16.06 2.45
C THR A 112 2.96 16.07 1.12
N LYS A 113 2.82 15.04 0.29
CA LYS A 113 3.41 14.98 -1.04
C LYS A 113 2.87 16.06 -1.98
N ALA A 114 1.55 16.27 -1.98
CA ALA A 114 0.90 17.30 -2.80
C ALA A 114 1.38 18.72 -2.44
N LEU A 115 1.54 18.99 -1.14
CA LEU A 115 1.92 20.30 -0.61
C LEU A 115 3.42 20.58 -0.73
N ARG A 116 4.27 19.59 -0.44
CA ARG A 116 5.74 19.79 -0.40
C ARG A 116 6.44 19.52 -1.72
N GLY A 117 5.81 18.81 -2.66
CA GLY A 117 6.42 18.48 -3.95
C GLY A 117 7.53 17.43 -3.90
N ASN A 118 7.94 16.96 -2.72
CA ASN A 118 8.81 15.80 -2.53
C ASN A 118 7.99 14.51 -2.60
N VAL A 119 7.99 13.90 -3.77
CA VAL A 119 7.03 12.84 -4.14
C VAL A 119 7.60 11.42 -4.05
N PHE A 120 8.91 11.22 -4.14
CA PHE A 120 9.50 9.89 -4.29
C PHE A 120 9.66 9.13 -2.97
N GLY A 121 9.61 7.80 -3.01
CA GLY A 121 9.98 6.92 -1.90
C GLY A 121 8.80 6.16 -1.30
N LEU A 122 8.98 4.84 -1.18
CA LEU A 122 7.99 3.92 -0.59
C LEU A 122 7.79 4.18 0.92
N ASN A 123 8.86 4.53 1.62
CA ASN A 123 8.88 4.76 3.07
C ASN A 123 7.84 5.78 3.55
N LYS A 124 7.44 6.74 2.70
CA LYS A 124 6.42 7.76 3.03
C LYS A 124 5.03 7.17 3.30
N TYR A 125 4.77 5.93 2.90
CA TYR A 125 3.50 5.22 3.09
C TYR A 125 3.52 4.21 4.24
N PHE A 126 4.63 4.12 4.97
CA PHE A 126 4.74 3.26 6.13
C PHE A 126 4.86 4.07 7.42
N PRO A 127 4.37 3.52 8.55
CA PRO A 127 4.65 4.08 9.87
C PRO A 127 6.15 4.17 10.14
N TRP A 128 6.52 5.08 11.04
CA TRP A 128 7.89 5.18 11.53
C TRP A 128 8.37 3.83 12.10
N GLY A 129 9.62 3.49 11.83
CA GLY A 129 10.26 2.23 12.27
C GLY A 129 10.10 1.06 11.29
N VAL A 130 9.31 1.19 10.21
CA VAL A 130 9.26 0.17 9.16
C VAL A 130 10.51 0.26 8.28
N THR A 131 11.28 -0.83 8.23
CA THR A 131 12.42 -0.96 7.32
C THR A 131 11.93 -1.17 5.89
N THR A 132 12.45 -0.36 4.97
CA THR A 132 12.34 -0.58 3.53
C THR A 132 13.67 -1.07 3.00
N TYR A 133 13.63 -2.01 2.07
CA TYR A 133 14.81 -2.57 1.42
C TYR A 133 14.86 -2.07 -0.02
N SER A 134 16.06 -1.82 -0.53
CA SER A 134 16.29 -1.37 -1.90
C SER A 134 17.24 -2.32 -2.63
N VAL A 135 16.96 -2.56 -3.91
CA VAL A 135 17.79 -3.36 -4.82
C VAL A 135 17.82 -2.68 -6.18
N VAL A 136 19.02 -2.56 -6.75
CA VAL A 136 19.21 -2.08 -8.12
C VAL A 136 19.12 -3.26 -9.08
N VAL A 137 18.30 -3.13 -10.11
CA VAL A 137 18.10 -4.15 -11.15
C VAL A 137 18.52 -3.56 -12.50
N LYS A 138 19.36 -4.31 -13.24
CA LYS A 138 19.94 -3.87 -14.51
C LYS A 138 19.67 -4.80 -15.69
N ASN A 139 19.14 -5.98 -15.46
CA ASN A 139 18.87 -6.97 -16.51
C ASN A 139 17.79 -7.97 -16.09
N TYR A 140 17.44 -8.86 -17.03
CA TYR A 140 16.39 -9.85 -16.85
C TYR A 140 16.67 -10.87 -15.74
N GLU A 141 17.92 -11.31 -15.59
CA GLU A 141 18.29 -12.28 -14.54
C GLU A 141 18.17 -11.65 -13.14
N GLN A 142 18.68 -10.43 -12.97
CA GLN A 142 18.57 -9.67 -11.72
C GLN A 142 17.10 -9.39 -11.37
N LYS A 143 16.25 -9.12 -12.37
CA LYS A 143 14.79 -8.97 -12.18
C LYS A 143 14.20 -10.21 -11.51
N ASN A 144 14.46 -11.40 -12.04
CA ASN A 144 13.93 -12.64 -11.49
C ASN A 144 14.44 -12.90 -10.06
N LYS A 145 15.73 -12.66 -9.81
CA LYS A 145 16.32 -12.76 -8.46
C LYS A 145 15.68 -11.77 -7.48
N ALA A 146 15.40 -10.54 -7.92
CA ALA A 146 14.75 -9.53 -7.09
C ALA A 146 13.31 -9.95 -6.74
N ILE A 147 12.55 -10.45 -7.71
CA ILE A 147 11.21 -10.99 -7.48
C ILE A 147 11.25 -12.14 -6.45
N ASP A 148 12.18 -13.08 -6.59
CA ASP A 148 12.34 -14.19 -5.63
C ASP A 148 12.62 -13.68 -4.20
N VAL A 149 13.49 -12.67 -4.05
CA VAL A 149 13.78 -12.04 -2.76
C VAL A 149 12.53 -11.38 -2.18
N ILE A 150 11.80 -10.61 -2.99
CA ILE A 150 10.56 -9.92 -2.59
C ILE A 150 9.52 -10.95 -2.11
N LEU A 151 9.34 -12.05 -2.83
CA LEU A 151 8.35 -13.07 -2.48
C LEU A 151 8.73 -13.86 -1.22
N ARG A 152 10.04 -14.13 -1.02
CA ARG A 152 10.51 -14.69 0.25
C ARG A 152 10.25 -13.75 1.42
N TYR A 153 10.53 -12.45 1.26
CA TYR A 153 10.25 -11.46 2.28
C TYR A 153 8.74 -11.32 2.54
N ALA A 154 7.90 -11.30 1.50
CA ALA A 154 6.45 -11.31 1.62
C ALA A 154 5.94 -12.53 2.41
N ASN A 155 6.48 -13.72 2.14
CA ASN A 155 6.14 -14.92 2.89
C ASN A 155 6.54 -14.82 4.38
N LEU A 156 7.74 -14.31 4.68
CA LEU A 156 8.19 -14.08 6.06
C LEU A 156 7.35 -13.02 6.79
N ALA A 157 6.87 -12.01 6.06
CA ALA A 157 5.98 -10.98 6.57
C ALA A 157 4.51 -11.45 6.75
N GLY A 158 4.22 -12.74 6.52
CA GLY A 158 2.89 -13.33 6.71
C GLY A 158 1.92 -13.09 5.54
N VAL A 159 2.40 -12.63 4.39
CA VAL A 159 1.54 -12.41 3.21
C VAL A 159 1.06 -13.76 2.67
N ARG A 160 -0.26 -13.89 2.49
CA ARG A 160 -0.92 -15.12 2.02
C ARG A 160 -0.64 -15.39 0.53
N GLY A 161 -0.66 -16.67 0.13
CA GLY A 161 -0.39 -17.13 -1.25
C GLY A 161 -1.06 -16.29 -2.35
N PRO A 162 -2.39 -16.14 -2.36
CA PRO A 162 -3.07 -15.37 -3.40
C PRO A 162 -2.66 -13.89 -3.49
N VAL A 163 -2.20 -13.30 -2.38
CA VAL A 163 -1.68 -11.93 -2.37
C VAL A 163 -0.25 -11.90 -2.90
N ARG A 164 0.57 -12.92 -2.57
CA ARG A 164 1.93 -13.06 -3.12
C ARG A 164 1.92 -13.24 -4.63
N ASP A 165 0.97 -13.98 -5.20
CA ASP A 165 0.84 -14.15 -6.65
C ASP A 165 0.57 -12.79 -7.35
N ARG A 166 -0.20 -11.93 -6.69
CA ARG A 166 -0.45 -10.55 -7.15
C ARG A 166 0.78 -9.67 -7.01
N ILE A 167 1.49 -9.76 -5.88
CA ILE A 167 2.76 -9.09 -5.65
C ILE A 167 3.76 -9.47 -6.75
N GLN A 168 3.87 -10.76 -7.09
CA GLN A 168 4.73 -11.24 -8.18
C GLN A 168 4.36 -10.60 -9.51
N THR A 169 3.06 -10.66 -9.87
CA THR A 169 2.55 -10.09 -11.12
C THR A 169 2.84 -8.59 -11.21
N VAL A 170 2.56 -7.84 -10.14
CA VAL A 170 2.81 -6.39 -10.10
C VAL A 170 4.30 -6.09 -10.16
N ALA A 171 5.13 -6.82 -9.40
CA ALA A 171 6.58 -6.64 -9.43
C ALA A 171 7.15 -6.87 -10.83
N ASP A 172 6.72 -7.94 -11.50
CA ASP A 172 7.16 -8.25 -12.86
C ASP A 172 6.77 -7.15 -13.85
N GLU A 173 5.49 -6.75 -13.84
CA GLU A 173 4.98 -5.67 -14.71
C GLU A 173 5.70 -4.34 -14.48
N LEU A 174 5.87 -3.92 -13.22
CA LEU A 174 6.53 -2.66 -12.90
C LEU A 174 8.02 -2.68 -13.28
N MET A 175 8.73 -3.78 -13.01
CA MET A 175 10.15 -3.89 -13.38
C MET A 175 10.34 -3.98 -14.88
N MET A 176 9.47 -4.70 -15.61
CA MET A 176 9.50 -4.73 -17.07
C MET A 176 9.26 -3.35 -17.68
N ASN A 177 8.28 -2.61 -17.13
CA ASN A 177 8.02 -1.23 -17.55
C ASN A 177 9.24 -0.33 -17.32
N GLY A 178 9.84 -0.37 -16.13
CA GLY A 178 11.00 0.44 -15.80
C GLY A 178 12.26 0.09 -16.61
N LEU A 179 12.56 -1.20 -16.80
CA LEU A 179 13.76 -1.64 -17.51
C LEU A 179 13.67 -1.41 -19.03
N TYR A 180 12.49 -1.62 -19.62
CA TYR A 180 12.39 -1.78 -21.08
C TYR A 180 11.41 -0.82 -21.77
N HIS A 181 10.44 -0.25 -21.04
CA HIS A 181 9.51 0.73 -21.62
C HIS A 181 9.81 2.17 -21.19
N ALA A 182 10.49 2.37 -20.06
CA ALA A 182 10.88 3.71 -19.63
C ALA A 182 12.03 4.31 -20.45
N PRO A 183 13.09 3.56 -20.84
CA PRO A 183 14.19 4.13 -21.60
C PRO A 183 13.77 4.55 -23.01
N VAL A 184 14.02 5.81 -23.34
CA VAL A 184 13.74 6.42 -24.64
C VAL A 184 15.01 6.98 -25.29
N ASP A 185 15.02 7.04 -26.61
CA ASP A 185 16.05 7.76 -27.35
C ASP A 185 15.85 9.29 -27.26
N LYS A 186 16.77 10.02 -27.91
CA LYS A 186 16.74 11.49 -28.02
C LYS A 186 15.48 12.05 -28.68
N ASP A 187 14.76 11.25 -29.45
CA ASP A 187 13.52 11.63 -30.13
C ASP A 187 12.28 11.22 -29.31
N GLY A 188 12.48 10.69 -28.09
CA GLY A 188 11.42 10.26 -27.18
C GLY A 188 10.80 8.90 -27.53
N LYS A 189 11.42 8.15 -28.44
CA LYS A 189 10.96 6.80 -28.83
C LYS A 189 11.59 5.75 -27.91
N GLU A 190 10.77 4.82 -27.43
CA GLU A 190 11.21 3.68 -26.62
C GLU A 190 12.31 2.85 -27.30
N LEU A 191 13.43 2.64 -26.60
CA LEU A 191 14.61 1.94 -27.12
C LEU A 191 14.33 0.47 -27.45
N TYR A 192 13.42 -0.16 -26.71
CA TYR A 192 13.19 -1.60 -26.75
C TYR A 192 11.81 -2.03 -27.23
N ARG A 193 11.03 -1.10 -27.80
CA ARG A 193 9.63 -1.34 -28.20
C ARG A 193 9.44 -2.56 -29.10
N ASP A 194 10.36 -2.78 -30.04
CA ASP A 194 10.22 -3.80 -31.09
C ASP A 194 10.97 -5.11 -30.74
N ARG A 195 11.43 -5.26 -29.49
CA ARG A 195 12.19 -6.44 -29.04
C ARG A 195 11.29 -7.48 -28.38
N THR A 196 11.58 -8.75 -28.62
CA THR A 196 10.90 -9.86 -27.93
C THR A 196 11.48 -10.07 -26.53
N ILE A 197 10.74 -10.75 -25.64
CA ILE A 197 11.24 -11.11 -24.30
C ILE A 197 12.56 -11.89 -24.39
N LYS A 198 12.72 -12.75 -25.42
CA LYS A 198 13.93 -13.51 -25.64
C LYS A 198 15.12 -12.61 -25.98
N ASP A 199 14.90 -11.58 -26.79
CA ASP A 199 15.94 -10.61 -27.15
C ASP A 199 16.34 -9.74 -25.95
N LEU A 200 15.36 -9.36 -25.11
CA LEU A 200 15.62 -8.61 -23.88
C LEU A 200 16.43 -9.42 -22.87
N ALA A 201 16.15 -10.73 -22.75
CA ALA A 201 16.88 -11.61 -21.85
C ALA A 201 18.35 -11.85 -22.25
N GLN A 202 18.73 -11.49 -23.49
CA GLN A 202 20.11 -11.56 -23.98
C GLN A 202 20.90 -10.27 -23.74
N LEU A 203 20.26 -9.20 -23.25
CA LEU A 203 20.94 -7.96 -22.92
C LEU A 203 21.70 -8.10 -21.60
N ASP A 204 23.00 -7.81 -21.61
CA ASP A 204 23.86 -7.91 -20.42
C ASP A 204 23.47 -6.88 -19.34
N GLU A 205 23.31 -5.61 -19.74
CA GLU A 205 22.81 -4.52 -18.91
C GLU A 205 21.96 -3.54 -19.72
N VAL A 206 20.95 -2.96 -19.06
CA VAL A 206 20.17 -1.81 -19.53
C VAL A 206 20.20 -0.71 -18.47
N SER A 207 19.52 0.42 -18.74
CA SER A 207 19.36 1.49 -17.77
C SER A 207 18.83 0.93 -16.43
N PRO A 208 19.54 1.16 -15.31
CA PRO A 208 19.17 0.58 -14.03
C PRO A 208 17.83 1.13 -13.53
N ILE A 209 17.10 0.28 -12.82
CA ILE A 209 15.96 0.68 -12.00
C ILE A 209 16.28 0.43 -10.53
N GLU A 210 15.71 1.26 -9.66
CA GLU A 210 15.66 1.01 -8.23
C GLU A 210 14.33 0.33 -7.89
N VAL A 211 14.40 -0.77 -7.13
CA VAL A 211 13.23 -1.47 -6.62
C VAL A 211 13.27 -1.41 -5.09
N GLN A 212 12.24 -0.82 -4.49
CA GLN A 212 12.05 -0.83 -3.04
C GLN A 212 10.90 -1.75 -2.64
N TYR A 213 11.01 -2.39 -1.47
CA TYR A 213 9.92 -3.17 -0.89
C TYR A 213 9.95 -3.13 0.64
N GLY A 214 8.80 -3.39 1.26
CA GLY A 214 8.66 -3.40 2.72
C GLY A 214 7.28 -3.86 3.17
N SER A 215 7.14 -4.10 4.48
CA SER A 215 5.87 -4.48 5.09
C SER A 215 5.66 -3.77 6.43
N SER A 216 4.49 -3.15 6.61
CA SER A 216 4.06 -2.56 7.89
C SER A 216 3.20 -3.49 8.73
N GLY A 217 2.98 -4.74 8.31
CA GLY A 217 2.01 -5.65 8.92
C GLY A 217 0.55 -5.38 8.53
N ARG A 218 0.24 -4.17 8.02
CA ARG A 218 -1.03 -3.85 7.33
C ARG A 218 -0.86 -3.84 5.81
N TYR A 219 0.18 -3.15 5.36
CA TYR A 219 0.51 -3.02 3.95
C TYR A 219 1.77 -3.81 3.62
N PHE A 220 1.75 -4.51 2.50
CA PHE A 220 2.97 -4.84 1.77
C PHE A 220 3.13 -3.83 0.63
N GLY A 221 4.32 -3.30 0.43
CA GLY A 221 4.58 -2.28 -0.58
C GLY A 221 5.72 -2.69 -1.51
N ILE A 222 5.55 -2.36 -2.80
CA ILE A 222 6.61 -2.41 -3.82
C ILE A 222 6.65 -1.07 -4.51
N SER A 223 7.84 -0.52 -4.69
CA SER A 223 8.11 0.64 -5.53
C SER A 223 9.12 0.25 -6.60
N VAL A 224 8.90 0.72 -7.83
CA VAL A 224 9.89 0.66 -8.91
C VAL A 224 10.11 2.07 -9.43
N ARG A 225 11.36 2.51 -9.40
CA ARG A 225 11.80 3.81 -9.91
C ARG A 225 12.78 3.63 -11.06
N ASP A 226 12.47 4.23 -12.20
CA ASP A 226 13.41 4.38 -13.33
C ASP A 226 14.10 5.75 -13.33
N GLY A 227 15.20 5.84 -14.08
CA GLY A 227 15.93 7.08 -14.34
C GLY A 227 15.63 7.70 -15.72
N GLY A 228 14.54 7.30 -16.37
CA GLY A 228 14.17 7.77 -17.72
C GLY A 228 13.10 8.86 -17.69
N GLY A 229 12.12 8.78 -16.79
CA GLY A 229 11.09 9.81 -16.66
C GLY A 229 10.20 10.00 -17.90
N SER A 230 10.09 8.97 -18.76
CA SER A 230 9.35 9.06 -20.03
C SER A 230 7.83 8.94 -19.86
N LEU A 231 7.35 8.49 -18.70
CA LEU A 231 5.92 8.47 -18.39
C LEU A 231 5.43 9.88 -18.08
N THR A 232 4.68 10.47 -19.01
CA THR A 232 4.01 11.74 -18.76
C THR A 232 2.69 11.52 -18.02
N ARG A 233 2.21 12.58 -17.34
CA ARG A 233 0.90 12.60 -16.69
C ARG A 233 -0.22 12.22 -17.67
N GLN A 234 -0.21 12.81 -18.87
CA GLN A 234 -1.19 12.52 -19.92
C GLN A 234 -1.15 11.05 -20.35
N ARG A 235 0.05 10.47 -20.50
CA ARG A 235 0.23 9.07 -20.87
C ARG A 235 -0.25 8.13 -19.78
N ALA A 236 0.04 8.42 -18.51
CA ALA A 236 -0.50 7.68 -17.37
C ALA A 236 -2.04 7.69 -17.37
N MET A 237 -2.65 8.83 -17.68
CA MET A 237 -4.11 8.97 -17.80
C MET A 237 -4.71 8.21 -18.97
N GLN A 238 -4.06 8.22 -20.13
CA GLN A 238 -4.46 7.42 -21.28
C GLN A 238 -4.43 5.90 -20.98
N TYR A 239 -3.54 5.46 -20.10
CA TYR A 239 -3.49 4.06 -19.67
C TYR A 239 -4.55 3.73 -18.63
N LEU A 240 -4.73 4.59 -17.63
CA LEU A 240 -5.73 4.39 -16.59
C LEU A 240 -7.16 4.52 -17.11
N SER A 241 -7.43 5.35 -18.11
CA SER A 241 -8.76 5.47 -18.74
C SER A 241 -9.21 4.17 -19.42
N LYS A 242 -8.28 3.34 -19.91
CA LYS A 242 -8.58 2.01 -20.48
C LYS A 242 -9.18 1.06 -19.44
N ALA A 243 -8.89 1.26 -18.15
CA ALA A 243 -9.47 0.45 -17.09
C ALA A 243 -11.00 0.63 -16.99
N ARG A 244 -11.52 1.82 -17.35
CA ARG A 244 -12.97 2.13 -17.34
C ARG A 244 -13.73 1.49 -18.48
N ALA A 245 -13.10 1.36 -19.65
CA ALA A 245 -13.76 0.91 -20.87
C ALA A 245 -14.16 -0.57 -20.87
N GLY A 246 -13.97 -1.30 -19.76
CA GLY A 246 -14.55 -2.63 -19.52
C GLY A 246 -14.44 -3.57 -20.71
N THR A 247 -13.22 -3.91 -21.16
CA THR A 247 -13.06 -4.75 -22.34
C THR A 247 -12.58 -6.15 -21.98
N ALA A 248 -13.48 -7.11 -22.24
CA ALA A 248 -13.19 -8.53 -22.47
C ALA A 248 -12.18 -8.77 -23.63
N ASP A 249 -11.76 -7.71 -24.33
CA ASP A 249 -10.75 -7.72 -25.40
C ASP A 249 -9.31 -7.39 -24.93
N VAL A 250 -9.12 -7.01 -23.67
CA VAL A 250 -7.78 -6.72 -23.08
C VAL A 250 -6.91 -7.98 -23.01
N GLU A 251 -7.53 -9.15 -22.81
CA GLU A 251 -6.82 -10.44 -22.73
C GLU A 251 -6.37 -10.99 -24.10
N LYS A 252 -6.94 -10.50 -25.21
CA LYS A 252 -6.64 -11.04 -26.56
C LYS A 252 -5.56 -10.28 -27.32
N LYS A 253 -5.13 -9.10 -26.86
CA LYS A 253 -4.06 -8.34 -27.51
C LYS A 253 -2.76 -8.48 -26.73
N VAL A 254 -1.92 -9.36 -27.26
CA VAL A 254 -0.48 -9.50 -26.97
C VAL A 254 0.16 -8.13 -26.73
N GLY A 255 0.71 -7.93 -25.53
CA GLY A 255 1.92 -7.13 -25.29
C GLY A 255 1.88 -5.62 -25.57
N GLY A 256 0.82 -4.89 -25.20
CA GLY A 256 0.84 -3.42 -25.22
C GLY A 256 1.30 -2.81 -23.88
N ALA A 257 2.21 -1.83 -23.90
CA ALA A 257 2.73 -1.07 -22.74
C ALA A 257 1.66 -0.35 -21.86
N GLY A 258 0.39 -0.36 -22.27
CA GLY A 258 -0.74 0.18 -21.49
C GLY A 258 -1.58 -0.87 -20.75
N LEU A 259 -1.32 -2.17 -20.97
CA LEU A 259 -2.04 -3.27 -20.29
C LEU A 259 -1.50 -3.50 -18.88
N GLY A 260 -0.18 -3.35 -18.70
CA GLY A 260 0.50 -3.53 -17.41
C GLY A 260 -0.06 -2.62 -16.34
N LEU A 261 -0.23 -1.32 -16.60
CA LEU A 261 -0.73 -0.38 -15.57
C LEU A 261 -2.20 -0.66 -15.19
N VAL A 262 -3.03 -1.12 -16.11
CA VAL A 262 -4.40 -1.55 -15.82
C VAL A 262 -4.40 -2.83 -14.97
N SER A 263 -3.52 -3.78 -15.29
CA SER A 263 -3.33 -5.00 -14.50
C SER A 263 -2.88 -4.67 -13.07
N VAL A 264 -1.92 -3.75 -12.92
CA VAL A 264 -1.44 -3.24 -11.63
C VAL A 264 -2.59 -2.59 -10.86
N LEU A 265 -3.34 -1.67 -11.48
CA LEU A 265 -4.49 -1.01 -10.85
C LEU A 265 -5.52 -2.01 -10.30
N ARG A 266 -5.75 -3.12 -11.01
CA ARG A 266 -6.68 -4.18 -10.58
C ARG A 266 -6.08 -5.12 -9.52
N SER A 267 -4.77 -5.10 -9.32
CA SER A 267 -4.05 -6.04 -8.46
C SER A 267 -3.60 -5.45 -7.14
N VAL A 268 -3.48 -4.13 -7.04
CA VAL A 268 -3.07 -3.41 -5.82
C VAL A 268 -4.29 -2.87 -5.05
N SER A 269 -4.12 -2.54 -3.78
CA SER A 269 -5.12 -1.77 -3.01
C SER A 269 -4.95 -0.26 -3.21
N LYS A 270 -3.71 0.20 -3.41
CA LYS A 270 -3.41 1.61 -3.70
C LYS A 270 -2.36 1.70 -4.78
N LEU A 271 -2.57 2.59 -5.75
CA LEU A 271 -1.64 2.85 -6.83
C LEU A 271 -1.12 4.29 -6.73
N ILE A 272 0.19 4.44 -6.68
CA ILE A 272 0.84 5.75 -6.63
C ILE A 272 1.78 5.85 -7.82
N ILE A 273 1.70 6.97 -8.54
CA ILE A 273 2.57 7.30 -9.65
C ILE A 273 3.21 8.65 -9.33
N ASN A 274 4.53 8.68 -9.17
CA ASN A 274 5.32 9.88 -8.93
C ASN A 274 6.13 10.17 -10.18
N LEU A 275 5.96 11.37 -10.72
CA LEU A 275 6.57 11.78 -11.98
C LEU A 275 7.55 12.92 -11.74
N ASP A 276 8.76 12.79 -12.27
CA ASP A 276 9.70 13.87 -12.49
C ASP A 276 10.06 13.86 -13.99
N PRO A 277 9.28 14.57 -14.83
CA PRO A 277 9.35 14.42 -16.28
C PRO A 277 10.78 14.58 -16.84
N GLY A 278 11.22 13.60 -17.62
CA GLY A 278 12.57 13.57 -18.21
C GLY A 278 13.69 13.18 -17.26
N SER A 279 13.38 12.85 -15.99
CA SER A 279 14.36 12.50 -14.97
C SER A 279 14.05 11.17 -14.29
N SER A 280 12.83 10.98 -13.77
CA SER A 280 12.46 9.76 -13.06
C SER A 280 10.96 9.52 -13.08
N THR A 281 10.57 8.25 -13.17
CA THR A 281 9.21 7.80 -12.83
C THR A 281 9.31 6.79 -11.71
N GLU A 282 8.47 6.93 -10.68
CA GLU A 282 8.29 5.90 -9.66
C GLU A 282 6.84 5.45 -9.62
N VAL A 283 6.62 4.15 -9.66
CA VAL A 283 5.30 3.55 -9.49
C VAL A 283 5.31 2.67 -8.25
N ILE A 284 4.38 2.93 -7.33
CA ILE A 284 4.24 2.21 -6.07
C ILE A 284 2.91 1.48 -6.05
N GLY A 285 2.97 0.17 -5.75
CA GLY A 285 1.82 -0.66 -5.45
C GLY A 285 1.77 -1.01 -3.97
N LEU A 286 0.67 -0.67 -3.29
CA LEU A 286 0.42 -1.10 -1.91
C LEU A 286 -0.68 -2.15 -1.86
N PHE A 287 -0.44 -3.21 -1.09
CA PHE A 287 -1.36 -4.34 -0.89
C PHE A 287 -1.85 -4.35 0.54
N ASP A 288 -3.15 -4.08 0.74
CA ASP A 288 -3.79 -4.13 2.05
C ASP A 288 -4.10 -5.58 2.41
N MET A 289 -3.26 -6.18 3.26
CA MET A 289 -3.35 -7.60 3.57
C MET A 289 -4.68 -7.99 4.22
N GLU A 290 -5.34 -7.07 4.93
CA GLU A 290 -6.64 -7.29 5.55
C GLU A 290 -7.78 -7.25 4.51
N LEU A 291 -7.78 -6.26 3.62
CA LEU A 291 -8.79 -6.17 2.56
C LEU A 291 -8.73 -7.37 1.62
N PHE A 292 -7.53 -7.81 1.25
CA PHE A 292 -7.35 -9.02 0.44
C PHE A 292 -7.87 -10.26 1.16
N ALA A 293 -7.68 -10.36 2.48
CA ALA A 293 -8.24 -11.48 3.26
C ALA A 293 -9.77 -11.50 3.25
N LYS A 294 -10.42 -10.34 3.05
CA LYS A 294 -11.88 -10.17 2.89
C LYS A 294 -12.35 -10.30 1.43
N GLY A 295 -11.46 -10.66 0.50
CA GLY A 295 -11.78 -10.78 -0.92
C GLY A 295 -11.96 -9.45 -1.67
N LYS A 296 -11.62 -8.32 -1.04
CA LYS A 296 -11.68 -6.99 -1.68
C LYS A 296 -10.40 -6.75 -2.46
N VAL A 297 -10.52 -6.86 -3.79
CA VAL A 297 -9.41 -6.71 -4.74
C VAL A 297 -9.58 -5.43 -5.56
N GLY A 298 -8.46 -4.91 -6.06
CA GLY A 298 -8.38 -3.72 -6.91
C GLY A 298 -8.19 -2.43 -6.13
N ALA A 299 -7.71 -1.42 -6.84
CA ALA A 299 -7.38 -0.14 -6.23
C ALA A 299 -8.62 0.44 -5.54
N ARG A 300 -8.36 1.04 -4.39
CA ARG A 300 -9.28 1.85 -3.59
C ARG A 300 -8.79 3.29 -3.54
N SER A 301 -7.56 3.55 -3.96
CA SER A 301 -7.06 4.88 -4.23
C SER A 301 -6.04 4.88 -5.37
N VAL A 302 -5.99 6.02 -6.05
CA VAL A 302 -5.00 6.33 -7.07
C VAL A 302 -4.43 7.70 -6.79
N HIS A 303 -3.11 7.81 -6.86
CA HIS A 303 -2.40 9.06 -6.70
C HIS A 303 -1.46 9.29 -7.87
N LEU A 304 -1.45 10.52 -8.37
CA LEU A 304 -0.63 10.94 -9.50
C LEU A 304 0.01 12.28 -9.16
N PHE A 305 1.27 12.22 -8.75
CA PHE A 305 2.05 13.39 -8.34
C PHE A 305 3.06 13.76 -9.41
N THR A 306 3.35 15.05 -9.51
CA THR A 306 4.44 15.57 -10.33
C THR A 306 5.37 16.37 -9.42
N SER A 307 6.65 16.02 -9.43
CA SER A 307 7.70 16.74 -8.72
C SER A 307 7.69 18.20 -9.13
N ARG A 308 7.84 19.09 -8.15
CA ARG A 308 7.93 20.54 -8.38
C ARG A 308 9.34 21.08 -8.23
N GLY A 309 10.33 20.20 -7.99
CA GLY A 309 11.72 20.61 -7.75
C GLY A 309 11.89 21.53 -6.54
N LEU A 310 10.96 21.50 -5.57
CA LEU A 310 11.16 22.23 -4.31
C LEU A 310 12.31 21.54 -3.57
N PRO A 311 13.40 22.25 -3.23
CA PRO A 311 14.50 21.68 -2.48
C PRO A 311 13.95 21.11 -1.17
N GLU A 312 14.37 19.90 -0.82
CA GLU A 312 14.11 19.41 0.52
C GLU A 312 14.67 20.45 1.49
N PRO A 313 13.94 20.89 2.53
CA PRO A 313 14.64 21.42 3.68
C PRO A 313 15.59 20.31 4.07
N GLU A 314 16.90 20.58 4.01
CA GLU A 314 17.91 19.69 4.55
C GLU A 314 17.35 19.30 5.92
N VAL A 315 16.92 18.04 6.02
CA VAL A 315 16.87 17.42 7.33
C VAL A 315 18.33 17.50 7.69
N GLU A 316 18.69 18.44 8.57
CA GLU A 316 19.99 18.40 9.21
C GLU A 316 20.11 16.93 9.61
N ASP A 317 20.98 16.21 8.91
CA ASP A 317 21.32 14.86 9.31
C ASP A 317 21.65 15.06 10.78
N GLU A 318 20.82 14.50 11.68
CA GLU A 318 21.30 14.32 13.04
C GLU A 318 22.65 13.66 12.82
N PRO A 319 23.75 14.33 13.21
CA PRO A 319 25.07 13.90 12.83
C PRO A 319 25.12 12.44 13.20
N ALA A 320 25.37 11.58 12.21
CA ALA A 320 25.53 10.15 12.41
C ALA A 320 26.32 10.01 13.71
N PRO A 321 25.78 9.33 14.75
CA PRO A 321 26.27 9.45 16.12
C PRO A 321 27.77 9.43 16.05
N GLU A 322 28.36 10.58 16.40
CA GLU A 322 29.75 10.89 16.16
C GLU A 322 30.53 9.64 16.53
N ALA A 323 31.25 9.06 15.56
CA ALA A 323 32.03 7.86 15.81
C ALA A 323 32.79 8.14 17.10
N PRO A 324 32.59 7.33 18.16
CA PRO A 324 33.14 7.65 19.46
C PRO A 324 34.61 7.97 19.26
N PRO A 325 35.13 9.04 19.89
CA PRO A 325 36.52 9.44 19.72
C PRO A 325 37.38 8.19 19.86
N PRO A 326 38.42 8.01 19.02
CA PRO A 326 39.23 6.81 19.04
C PRO A 326 39.63 6.56 20.48
N VAL A 327 39.05 5.51 21.04
CA VAL A 327 39.27 5.13 22.43
C VAL A 327 40.75 4.84 22.50
N GLU A 328 41.48 5.69 23.22
CA GLU A 328 42.87 5.47 23.57
C GLU A 328 42.96 4.03 24.07
N ALA A 329 43.84 3.23 23.42
CA ALA A 329 43.88 1.80 23.63
C ALA A 329 43.89 1.52 25.14
N PRO A 330 42.92 0.75 25.66
CA PRO A 330 42.87 0.49 27.09
C PRO A 330 44.19 -0.16 27.51
N PRO A 331 44.76 0.21 28.67
CA PRO A 331 45.91 -0.48 29.19
C PRO A 331 45.59 -1.99 29.25
N PRO A 332 46.58 -2.87 28.99
CA PRO A 332 46.36 -4.30 28.84
C PRO A 332 45.52 -4.82 30.01
N ALA A 333 44.39 -5.43 29.67
CA ALA A 333 43.38 -5.87 30.61
C ALA A 333 44.02 -6.78 31.68
N LYS A 334 43.91 -6.37 32.95
CA LYS A 334 44.13 -7.28 34.07
C LYS A 334 43.11 -8.41 33.94
N ALA A 335 43.61 -9.64 34.06
CA ALA A 335 42.88 -10.89 33.87
C ALA A 335 41.46 -10.82 34.45
N ALA A 336 40.47 -11.12 33.59
CA ALA A 336 39.07 -11.18 33.94
C ALA A 336 38.88 -12.05 35.19
N SER A 337 38.26 -11.47 36.23
CA SER A 337 37.93 -12.21 37.43
C SER A 337 36.95 -13.33 37.09
N ARG A 338 37.17 -14.50 37.68
CA ARG A 338 36.39 -15.74 37.48
C ARG A 338 34.87 -15.55 37.65
N ALA A 339 34.40 -14.46 38.23
CA ALA A 339 32.98 -14.20 38.49
C ALA A 339 32.12 -14.01 37.23
N GLY A 340 32.65 -13.40 36.16
CA GLY A 340 31.87 -13.15 34.93
C GLY A 340 31.52 -14.42 34.14
N VAL A 341 32.41 -15.41 34.18
CA VAL A 341 32.21 -16.71 33.52
C VAL A 341 31.11 -17.53 34.22
N TRP A 342 31.03 -17.44 35.56
CA TRP A 342 29.98 -18.12 36.32
C TRP A 342 28.59 -17.52 36.08
N ILE A 343 28.48 -16.20 35.86
CA ILE A 343 27.19 -15.56 35.55
C ILE A 343 26.69 -16.00 34.16
N LEU A 344 27.56 -16.02 33.15
CA LEU A 344 27.18 -16.47 31.81
C LEU A 344 26.81 -17.97 31.79
N ALA A 345 27.56 -18.80 32.53
CA ALA A 345 27.27 -20.22 32.68
C ALA A 345 25.94 -20.47 33.42
N ALA A 346 25.62 -19.68 34.45
CA ALA A 346 24.35 -19.78 35.17
C ALA A 346 23.15 -19.40 34.28
N ILE A 347 23.30 -18.36 33.44
CA ILE A 347 22.26 -17.95 32.48
C ILE A 347 22.04 -19.07 31.44
N LEU A 348 23.10 -19.60 30.84
CA LEU A 348 23.00 -20.71 29.89
C LEU A 348 22.38 -21.96 30.51
N LEU A 349 22.77 -22.31 31.73
CA LEU A 349 22.19 -23.45 32.45
C LEU A 349 20.70 -23.25 32.74
N SER A 350 20.27 -22.03 33.09
CA SER A 350 18.86 -21.73 33.33
C SER A 350 17.99 -21.89 32.08
N VAL A 351 18.49 -21.46 30.91
CA VAL A 351 17.79 -21.60 29.62
C VAL A 351 17.69 -23.06 29.21
N VAL A 352 18.77 -23.83 29.36
CA VAL A 352 18.76 -25.28 29.06
C VAL A 352 17.81 -26.03 29.99
N THR A 353 17.78 -25.68 31.28
CA THR A 353 16.88 -26.29 32.26
C THR A 353 15.41 -26.00 31.91
N ALA A 354 15.08 -24.74 31.59
CA ALA A 354 13.72 -24.36 31.19
C ALA A 354 13.25 -25.08 29.92
N MET A 355 14.13 -25.23 28.91
CA MET A 355 13.81 -26.00 27.70
C MET A 355 13.60 -27.50 28.00
N ALA A 356 14.43 -28.09 28.86
CA ALA A 356 14.26 -29.48 29.27
C ALA A 356 12.94 -29.70 30.01
N THR A 357 12.56 -28.79 30.91
CA THR A 357 11.26 -28.85 31.61
C THR A 357 10.09 -28.75 30.63
N ALA A 358 10.15 -27.85 29.65
CA ALA A 358 9.12 -27.71 28.62
C ALA A 358 8.95 -28.98 27.76
N VAL A 359 10.07 -29.65 27.42
CA VAL A 359 10.04 -30.91 26.66
C VAL A 359 9.45 -32.06 27.49
N VAL A 360 9.76 -32.13 28.79
CA VAL A 360 9.20 -33.16 29.68
C VAL A 360 7.69 -32.96 29.87
N ILE A 361 7.23 -31.72 30.09
CA ILE A 361 5.80 -31.39 30.22
C ILE A 361 5.04 -31.77 28.93
N LYS A 362 5.62 -31.49 27.76
CA LYS A 362 5.00 -31.84 26.47
C LYS A 362 4.97 -33.35 26.20
N LYS A 363 5.90 -34.12 26.77
CA LYS A 363 5.89 -35.59 26.70
C LYS A 363 4.88 -36.21 27.66
N THR A 364 4.73 -35.68 28.87
CA THR A 364 3.75 -36.18 29.85
C THR A 364 2.32 -35.82 29.47
N SER A 365 2.07 -34.69 28.80
CA SER A 365 0.74 -34.32 28.30
C SER A 365 0.27 -35.20 27.12
N LYS A 366 1.19 -35.83 26.39
CA LYS A 366 0.86 -36.79 25.32
C LYS A 366 0.61 -38.22 25.82
N ALA A 367 0.91 -38.52 27.08
CA ALA A 367 0.80 -39.88 27.65
C ALA A 367 -0.51 -40.13 28.43
N LYS A 368 -1.42 -39.15 28.54
CA LYS A 368 -2.68 -39.30 29.27
C LYS A 368 -3.88 -39.00 28.38
N ALA A 369 -4.16 -39.92 27.45
CA ALA A 369 -5.50 -40.03 26.88
C ALA A 369 -6.44 -40.60 27.97
N PRO A 370 -7.61 -40.00 28.23
CA PRO A 370 -8.58 -40.56 29.18
C PRO A 370 -9.17 -41.86 28.64
N ALA A 371 -9.27 -42.86 29.51
CA ALA A 371 -9.92 -44.14 29.23
C ALA A 371 -11.41 -43.91 28.87
N GLU A 372 -11.85 -44.54 27.78
CA GLU A 372 -13.25 -44.62 27.35
C GLU A 372 -14.14 -45.15 28.48
N LEU A 373 -15.05 -44.31 28.96
CA LEU A 373 -16.20 -44.71 29.75
C LEU A 373 -17.18 -45.48 28.85
N LYS A 374 -17.24 -46.81 29.03
CA LYS A 374 -18.31 -47.65 28.46
C LYS A 374 -19.64 -47.31 29.13
N CYS A 375 -20.57 -46.72 28.39
CA CYS A 375 -21.97 -46.61 28.79
C CYS A 375 -22.65 -48.00 28.79
N PRO A 376 -23.48 -48.33 29.80
CA PRO A 376 -24.29 -49.54 29.78
C PRO A 376 -25.46 -49.44 28.77
N PRO A 377 -25.95 -50.56 28.22
CA PRO A 377 -27.02 -50.56 27.24
C PRO A 377 -28.37 -50.18 27.86
N PRO A 378 -29.27 -49.53 27.09
CA PRO A 378 -30.59 -49.13 27.56
C PRO A 378 -31.54 -50.32 27.73
N SER A 379 -32.28 -50.31 28.84
CA SER A 379 -33.36 -51.24 29.16
C SER A 379 -34.56 -51.07 28.21
N THR A 380 -34.99 -52.17 27.60
CA THR A 380 -36.21 -52.27 26.81
C THR A 380 -37.45 -52.38 27.70
N THR A 381 -38.36 -51.42 27.59
CA THR A 381 -39.74 -51.52 28.09
C THR A 381 -40.70 -51.28 26.92
N PRO A 382 -41.75 -52.09 26.74
CA PRO A 382 -42.55 -52.12 25.51
C PRO A 382 -43.61 -51.01 25.44
N ALA A 383 -43.93 -50.61 24.21
CA ALA A 383 -44.92 -49.59 23.86
C ALA A 383 -46.38 -50.11 23.93
N PRO A 384 -47.36 -49.29 24.34
CA PRO A 384 -48.77 -49.57 24.10
C PRO A 384 -49.19 -49.10 22.69
N GLY A 385 -50.02 -49.91 22.04
CA GLY A 385 -50.47 -49.77 20.65
C GLY A 385 -51.50 -48.66 20.38
N PRO A 386 -51.96 -48.54 19.12
CA PRO A 386 -52.72 -47.40 18.65
C PRO A 386 -54.24 -47.59 18.78
N SER A 387 -54.95 -46.60 19.31
CA SER A 387 -56.40 -46.49 19.19
C SER A 387 -56.80 -45.28 18.33
N THR A 388 -57.27 -45.59 17.14
CA THR A 388 -58.38 -44.96 16.39
C THR A 388 -58.99 -43.66 16.92
N GLY A 389 -59.04 -42.65 16.05
CA GLY A 389 -60.35 -42.20 15.55
C GLY A 389 -60.75 -40.73 15.75
N VAL A 390 -61.19 -40.15 14.62
CA VAL A 390 -62.36 -39.26 14.46
C VAL A 390 -62.13 -37.72 14.42
N THR A 391 -62.42 -37.17 13.23
CA THR A 391 -62.72 -35.79 12.74
C THR A 391 -63.98 -35.19 13.43
N PRO A 392 -64.59 -34.02 13.06
CA PRO A 392 -64.35 -32.99 12.02
C PRO A 392 -64.25 -31.55 12.63
N GLY A 393 -64.01 -30.42 11.95
CA GLY A 393 -64.63 -29.80 10.78
C GLY A 393 -64.53 -28.25 10.91
N PRO A 394 -64.74 -27.46 9.84
CA PRO A 394 -64.41 -26.03 9.81
C PRO A 394 -65.62 -25.10 10.03
N GLY A 395 -65.39 -23.89 10.53
CA GLY A 395 -66.45 -22.89 10.77
C GLY A 395 -65.92 -21.45 10.81
N ALA A 396 -66.50 -20.63 9.94
CA ALA A 396 -66.14 -19.27 9.55
C ALA A 396 -66.41 -18.14 10.57
N SER A 397 -66.15 -16.91 10.09
CA SER A 397 -66.61 -15.57 10.52
C SER A 397 -65.59 -14.76 11.35
N ARG A 398 -65.32 -13.49 11.07
CA ARG A 398 -66.13 -12.44 10.42
C ARG A 398 -65.24 -11.35 9.81
#